data_AF-A0AA35WR45-F1
#
_entry.id   AF-A0AA35WR45-F1
#
_cell.length_a   1.000
_cell.length_b   1.000
_cell.length_c   1.000
_cell.angle_alpha   90.00
_cell.angle_beta   90.00
_cell.angle_gamma   90.00
#
_symmetry.space_group_name_H-M   'P 1'
#
loop_
_entity.id
_entity.type
_entity.pdbx_description
1 polymer ?
#
loop_
_entity_poly.entity_id
_entity_poly.type
_entity_poly.pdbx_seq_one_letter_code
_entity_poly.pdbx_strand_id
1 'polypeptide(L)'
;MNKAGETAIDVVCYAAQIAAQLGAHIIKVKVPTDHIYQPEAKKVYEAENIPISTPVERIRHVVQSAFNGRRIVIFSGGAKGTDKTIFDEVRAIRDGGGFGSIIGRNSFQRPKPDAVTFLDACMKIYAGDVA
;
A
#
# COMPACT_ATOMS: atom_id res chain seq x y z
N MET A 1 1.40 18.96 9.37
CA MET A 1 1.66 17.54 9.10
C MET A 1 3.12 17.40 8.69
N ASN A 2 3.89 16.55 9.36
CA ASN A 2 5.30 16.31 9.01
C ASN A 2 5.43 15.15 8.00
N LYS A 3 6.65 14.89 7.52
CA LYS A 3 6.91 13.86 6.50
C LYS A 3 6.55 12.43 6.97
N ALA A 4 6.73 12.13 8.26
CA ALA A 4 6.35 10.83 8.82
C ALA A 4 4.82 10.64 8.83
N GLY A 5 4.08 11.71 9.10
CA GLY A 5 2.62 11.70 9.07
C GLY A 5 2.04 11.40 7.70
N GLU A 6 2.72 11.79 6.60
CA GLU A 6 2.22 11.59 5.22
C GLU A 6 1.99 10.13 4.85
N THR A 7 2.67 9.22 5.55
CA THR A 7 2.60 7.77 5.34
C THR A 7 2.26 7.03 6.64
N ALA A 8 1.73 7.73 7.65
CA ALA A 8 1.29 7.09 8.88
C ALA A 8 0.07 6.19 8.62
N ILE A 9 -0.01 5.05 9.33
CA ILE A 9 -1.05 4.04 9.08
C ILE A 9 -2.46 4.60 9.34
N ASP A 10 -2.65 5.33 10.43
CA ASP A 10 -3.91 5.95 10.81
C ASP A 10 -4.39 6.97 9.77
N VAL A 11 -3.45 7.77 9.25
CA VAL A 11 -3.74 8.76 8.21
C VAL A 11 -4.14 8.10 6.89
N VAL A 12 -3.39 7.10 6.43
CA VAL A 12 -3.68 6.40 5.17
C VAL A 12 -5.01 5.66 5.25
N CYS A 13 -5.27 4.96 6.37
CA CYS A 13 -6.53 4.28 6.60
C CYS A 13 -7.73 5.25 6.62
N TYR A 14 -7.60 6.38 7.31
CA TYR A 14 -8.67 7.37 7.37
C TYR A 14 -8.94 8.01 6.00
N ALA A 15 -7.89 8.28 5.22
CA ALA A 15 -8.04 8.77 3.85
C ALA A 15 -8.75 7.74 2.94
N ALA A 16 -8.42 6.45 3.07
CA ALA A 16 -9.10 5.38 2.35
C ALA A 16 -10.59 5.28 2.74
N GLN A 17 -10.91 5.38 4.02
CA GLN A 17 -12.30 5.37 4.51
C GLN A 17 -13.10 6.56 3.97
N ILE A 18 -12.55 7.78 3.99
CA ILE A 18 -13.20 8.96 3.42
C ILE A 18 -13.44 8.76 1.91
N ALA A 19 -12.45 8.28 1.17
CA ALA A 19 -12.61 8.03 -0.26
C ALA A 19 -13.71 7.00 -0.54
N ALA A 20 -13.80 5.94 0.26
CA ALA A 20 -14.85 4.93 0.16
C ALA A 20 -16.25 5.51 0.46
N GLN A 21 -16.36 6.37 1.48
CA GLN A 21 -17.60 7.07 1.84
C GLN A 21 -18.05 8.05 0.76
N LEU A 22 -17.12 8.70 0.08
CA LEU A 22 -17.39 9.58 -1.08
C LEU A 22 -17.80 8.81 -2.35
N GLY A 23 -17.82 7.48 -2.30
CA GLY A 23 -18.30 6.65 -3.41
C GLY A 23 -17.21 6.18 -4.38
N ALA A 24 -15.92 6.36 -4.06
CA ALA A 24 -14.82 5.94 -4.94
C ALA A 24 -14.85 4.43 -5.23
N HIS A 25 -14.79 4.06 -6.51
CA HIS A 25 -14.70 2.65 -6.94
C HIS A 25 -13.29 2.10 -6.75
N ILE A 26 -12.29 2.93 -7.09
CA ILE A 26 -10.86 2.64 -6.98
C ILE A 26 -10.23 3.71 -6.09
N ILE A 27 -9.50 3.28 -5.07
CA ILE A 27 -8.84 4.11 -4.09
C ILE A 27 -7.34 3.88 -4.25
N LYS A 28 -6.62 4.95 -4.59
CA LYS A 28 -5.15 4.92 -4.66
C LYS A 28 -4.56 5.56 -3.41
N VAL A 29 -3.71 4.83 -2.70
CA VAL A 29 -2.98 5.32 -1.52
C VAL A 29 -1.49 5.02 -1.57
N LYS A 30 -0.72 5.66 -0.68
CA LYS A 30 0.69 5.30 -0.44
C LYS A 30 0.74 4.01 0.39
N VAL A 31 1.82 3.24 0.29
CA VAL A 31 2.09 2.18 1.25
C VAL A 31 2.39 2.80 2.62
N PRO A 32 1.64 2.43 3.68
CA PRO A 32 1.82 3.01 5.00
C PRO A 32 3.06 2.46 5.72
N THR A 33 3.66 3.32 6.54
CA THR A 33 4.59 2.96 7.62
C THR A 33 3.82 2.52 8.86
N ASP A 34 4.51 1.97 9.86
CA ASP A 34 3.96 1.64 11.19
C ASP A 34 3.82 2.85 12.11
N HIS A 35 4.23 4.04 11.67
CA HIS A 35 4.04 5.27 12.42
C HIS A 35 2.55 5.60 12.54
N ILE A 36 2.12 5.96 13.76
CA ILE A 36 0.79 6.50 14.05
C ILE A 36 0.95 7.98 14.33
N TYR A 37 0.26 8.82 13.57
CA TYR A 37 0.43 10.27 13.63
C TYR A 37 -0.44 10.91 14.72
N GLN A 38 -1.70 10.51 14.84
CA GLN A 38 -2.64 11.10 15.80
C GLN A 38 -2.52 10.44 17.18
N PRO A 39 -2.29 11.21 18.27
CA PRO A 39 -2.21 10.67 19.63
C PRO A 39 -3.45 9.89 20.06
N GLU A 40 -4.64 10.32 19.61
CA GLU A 40 -5.92 9.66 19.90
C GLU A 40 -6.02 8.31 19.20
N ALA A 41 -5.59 8.23 17.94
CA ALA A 41 -5.55 6.96 17.21
C ALA A 41 -4.58 5.99 17.88
N LYS A 42 -3.41 6.47 18.32
CA LYS A 42 -2.40 5.64 18.99
C LYS A 42 -2.98 4.88 20.19
N LYS A 43 -3.76 5.55 21.03
CA LYS A 43 -4.42 4.92 22.19
C LYS A 43 -5.29 3.72 21.79
N VAL A 44 -6.03 3.84 20.69
CA VAL A 44 -6.92 2.77 20.19
C VAL A 44 -6.10 1.64 19.57
N TYR A 45 -5.10 1.96 18.74
CA TYR A 45 -4.24 0.94 18.12
C TYR A 45 -3.51 0.09 19.18
N GLU A 46 -3.04 0.71 20.26
CA GLU A 46 -2.39 0.02 21.37
C GLU A 46 -3.39 -0.80 22.21
N ALA A 47 -4.55 -0.22 22.57
CA ALA A 47 -5.55 -0.92 23.38
C ALA A 47 -6.14 -2.16 22.69
N GLU A 48 -6.43 -2.04 21.38
CA GLU A 48 -7.05 -3.10 20.58
C GLU A 48 -6.03 -4.03 19.91
N ASN A 49 -4.73 -3.79 20.13
CA ASN A 49 -3.62 -4.55 19.52
C ASN A 49 -3.76 -4.67 17.99
N ILE A 50 -4.06 -3.54 17.32
CA ILE A 50 -4.26 -3.54 15.86
C ILE A 50 -2.93 -3.94 15.19
N PRO A 51 -2.91 -5.02 14.38
CA PRO A 51 -1.67 -5.50 13.78
C PRO A 51 -1.21 -4.55 12.68
N ILE A 52 -0.03 -3.95 12.88
CA ILE A 52 0.61 -3.03 11.92
C ILE A 52 2.13 -3.24 11.80
N SER A 53 2.65 -4.29 12.42
CA SER A 53 4.09 -4.52 12.55
C SER A 53 4.73 -4.86 11.20
N THR A 54 4.05 -5.67 10.41
CA THR A 54 4.53 -6.07 9.08
C THR A 54 3.88 -5.24 7.98
N PRO A 55 4.55 -5.07 6.82
CA PRO A 55 3.93 -4.45 5.65
C PRO A 55 2.61 -5.11 5.26
N VAL A 56 2.54 -6.43 5.31
CA VAL A 56 1.33 -7.23 5.00
C VAL A 56 0.15 -6.86 5.89
N GLU A 57 0.38 -6.77 7.20
CA GLU A 57 -0.65 -6.37 8.18
C GLU A 57 -1.15 -4.95 7.91
N ARG A 58 -0.23 -4.03 7.60
CA ARG A 58 -0.62 -2.65 7.30
C ARG A 58 -1.43 -2.52 6.02
N ILE A 59 -1.05 -3.23 4.95
CA ILE A 59 -1.84 -3.30 3.71
C ILE A 59 -3.25 -3.82 4.03
N ARG A 60 -3.33 -4.91 4.80
CA ARG A 60 -4.62 -5.51 5.19
C ARG A 60 -5.49 -4.52 5.96
N HIS A 61 -4.90 -3.75 6.87
CA HIS A 61 -5.63 -2.74 7.64
C HIS A 61 -6.14 -1.57 6.77
N VAL A 62 -5.38 -1.16 5.74
CA VAL A 62 -5.84 -0.18 4.76
C VAL A 62 -7.01 -0.72 3.93
N VAL A 63 -6.94 -1.97 3.47
CA VAL A 63 -8.04 -2.62 2.75
C VAL A 63 -9.28 -2.76 3.63
N GLN A 64 -9.09 -3.10 4.91
CA GLN A 64 -10.15 -3.12 5.91
C GLN A 64 -10.86 -1.77 6.02
N SER A 65 -10.07 -0.68 6.01
CA SER A 65 -10.56 0.70 6.07
C SER A 65 -11.27 1.17 4.79
N ALA A 66 -11.27 0.36 3.73
CA ALA A 66 -12.01 0.63 2.49
C ALA A 66 -13.27 -0.24 2.41
N PHE A 67 -14.09 -0.17 3.48
CA PHE A 67 -15.28 -1.03 3.67
C PHE A 67 -14.97 -2.52 3.56
N ASN A 68 -13.92 -2.97 4.24
CA ASN A 68 -13.49 -4.37 4.26
C ASN A 68 -13.25 -4.95 2.85
N GLY A 69 -12.56 -4.18 1.99
CA GLY A 69 -12.25 -4.59 0.62
C GLY A 69 -13.42 -4.49 -0.37
N ARG A 70 -14.55 -3.88 -0.01
CA ARG A 70 -15.64 -3.62 -0.97
C ARG A 70 -15.27 -2.56 -2.02
N ARG A 71 -14.22 -1.77 -1.78
CA ARG A 71 -13.62 -0.88 -2.77
C ARG A 71 -12.27 -1.43 -3.20
N ILE A 72 -11.93 -1.24 -4.47
CA ILE A 72 -10.63 -1.62 -5.00
C ILE A 72 -9.58 -0.67 -4.41
N VAL A 73 -8.59 -1.20 -3.72
CA VAL A 73 -7.47 -0.44 -3.14
C VAL A 73 -6.18 -0.77 -3.87
N ILE A 74 -5.62 0.22 -4.57
CA ILE A 74 -4.33 0.12 -5.26
C ILE A 74 -3.28 0.98 -4.56
N PHE A 75 -2.04 0.51 -4.51
CA PHE A 75 -0.96 1.19 -3.82
C PHE A 75 0.01 1.84 -4.81
N SER A 76 0.62 2.96 -4.44
CA SER A 76 1.66 3.56 -5.26
C SER A 76 2.97 2.79 -5.11
N GLY A 77 3.60 2.35 -6.21
CA GLY A 77 4.87 1.60 -6.17
C GLY A 77 6.13 2.43 -5.89
N GLY A 78 6.09 3.24 -4.83
CA GLY A 78 7.23 4.00 -4.30
C GLY A 78 7.86 5.06 -5.24
N ALA A 79 8.85 5.77 -4.72
CA ALA A 79 9.83 6.51 -5.53
C ALA A 79 10.88 5.52 -6.10
N LYS A 80 11.84 6.01 -6.90
CA LYS A 80 12.91 5.17 -7.46
C LYS A 80 13.59 4.38 -6.33
N GLY A 81 13.48 3.06 -6.38
CA GLY A 81 14.05 2.11 -5.43
C GLY A 81 14.68 0.94 -6.17
N THR A 82 15.32 0.03 -5.43
CA THR A 82 15.84 -1.21 -6.02
C THR A 82 14.69 -2.14 -6.39
N ASP A 83 14.88 -2.99 -7.39
CA ASP A 83 13.89 -3.97 -7.83
C ASP A 83 13.45 -4.85 -6.66
N LYS A 84 14.40 -5.28 -5.84
CA LYS A 84 14.13 -6.05 -4.62
C LYS A 84 13.13 -5.33 -3.70
N THR A 85 13.37 -4.05 -3.39
CA THR A 85 12.48 -3.26 -2.52
C THR A 85 11.06 -3.22 -3.07
N ILE A 86 10.92 -3.02 -4.38
CA ILE A 86 9.61 -2.89 -5.01
C ILE A 86 8.91 -4.25 -5.11
N PHE A 87 9.64 -5.33 -5.40
CA PHE A 87 9.09 -6.67 -5.42
C PHE A 87 8.63 -7.10 -4.01
N ASP A 88 9.37 -6.76 -2.97
CA ASP A 88 8.96 -6.99 -1.58
C ASP A 88 7.69 -6.20 -1.22
N GLU A 89 7.57 -4.96 -1.70
CA GLU A 89 6.35 -4.15 -1.56
C GLU A 89 5.17 -4.76 -2.34
N VAL A 90 5.37 -5.18 -3.57
CA VAL A 90 4.38 -5.84 -4.43
C VAL A 90 3.87 -7.14 -3.78
N ARG A 91 4.76 -7.96 -3.21
CA ARG A 91 4.40 -9.14 -2.41
C ARG A 91 3.57 -8.75 -1.19
N ALA A 92 4.01 -7.75 -0.43
CA ALA A 92 3.26 -7.29 0.75
C ALA A 92 1.86 -6.81 0.38
N ILE A 93 1.72 -6.12 -0.76
CA ILE A 93 0.43 -5.69 -1.29
C ILE A 93 -0.46 -6.90 -1.60
N ARG A 94 0.07 -7.89 -2.34
CA ARG A 94 -0.66 -9.14 -2.66
C ARG A 94 -1.10 -9.86 -1.38
N ASP A 95 -0.16 -10.13 -0.48
CA ASP A 95 -0.38 -10.96 0.70
C ASP A 95 -1.23 -10.23 1.76
N GLY A 96 -1.27 -8.90 1.71
CA GLY A 96 -2.17 -8.05 2.50
C GLY A 96 -3.58 -7.92 1.92
N GLY A 97 -3.85 -8.48 0.74
CA GLY A 97 -5.16 -8.40 0.08
C GLY A 97 -5.41 -7.10 -0.69
N GLY A 98 -4.35 -6.34 -0.99
CA GLY A 98 -4.41 -5.19 -1.88
C GLY A 98 -4.64 -5.62 -3.33
N PHE A 99 -5.22 -4.73 -4.14
CA PHE A 99 -5.70 -5.05 -5.49
C PHE A 99 -4.67 -4.76 -6.60
N GLY A 100 -3.45 -4.38 -6.22
CA GLY A 100 -2.36 -4.11 -7.13
C GLY A 100 -1.62 -2.82 -6.86
N SER A 101 -0.74 -2.46 -7.80
CA SER A 101 0.04 -1.23 -7.77
C SER A 101 -0.22 -0.35 -8.97
N ILE A 102 -0.09 0.97 -8.77
CA ILE A 102 0.07 1.94 -9.84
C ILE A 102 1.50 2.49 -9.84
N ILE A 103 2.27 2.10 -10.85
CA ILE A 103 3.72 2.36 -10.93
C ILE A 103 4.01 3.25 -12.15
N GLY A 104 4.49 4.46 -11.88
CA GLY A 104 4.82 5.47 -12.91
C GLY A 104 6.32 5.66 -13.06
N ARG A 105 6.87 6.66 -12.35
CA ARG A 105 8.28 7.11 -12.45
C ARG A 105 9.29 5.95 -12.43
N ASN A 106 9.11 4.96 -11.56
CA ASN A 106 10.04 3.82 -11.45
C ASN A 106 10.09 2.98 -12.73
N SER A 107 8.98 2.82 -13.45
CA SER A 107 8.93 2.11 -14.73
C SER A 107 9.51 2.96 -15.86
N PHE A 108 9.08 4.22 -15.97
CA PHE A 108 9.41 5.07 -17.12
C PHE A 108 10.80 5.71 -17.08
N GLN A 109 11.48 5.70 -15.94
CA GLN A 109 12.86 6.19 -15.81
C GLN A 109 13.92 5.11 -16.09
N ARG A 110 13.51 3.88 -16.39
CA ARG A 110 14.39 2.77 -16.78
C ARG A 110 14.57 2.73 -18.29
N PRO A 111 15.67 2.15 -18.80
CA PRO A 111 15.74 1.71 -20.19
C PRO A 111 14.53 0.81 -20.52
N LYS A 112 13.98 0.93 -21.73
CA LYS A 112 12.76 0.20 -22.14
C LYS A 112 12.83 -1.32 -21.88
N PRO A 113 13.92 -2.04 -22.21
CA PRO A 113 14.01 -3.48 -21.92
C PRO A 113 13.90 -3.80 -20.43
N ASP A 114 14.55 -3.00 -19.59
CA ASP A 114 14.54 -3.15 -18.14
C ASP A 114 13.17 -2.82 -17.55
N ALA A 115 12.49 -1.80 -18.08
CA ALA A 115 11.14 -1.43 -17.68
C ALA A 115 10.13 -2.55 -17.95
N VAL A 116 10.20 -3.17 -19.14
CA VAL A 116 9.33 -4.30 -19.52
C VAL A 116 9.59 -5.49 -18.61
N THR A 117 10.86 -5.85 -18.39
CA THR A 117 11.26 -6.95 -17.49
C THR A 117 10.78 -6.70 -16.05
N PHE A 118 10.94 -5.48 -15.56
CA PHE A 118 10.49 -5.08 -14.23
C PHE A 118 8.96 -5.18 -14.07
N LEU A 119 8.20 -4.70 -15.05
CA LEU A 119 6.73 -4.76 -15.03
C LEU A 119 6.21 -6.21 -15.14
N ASP A 120 6.82 -7.03 -15.99
CA ASP A 120 6.50 -8.46 -16.10
C ASP A 120 6.72 -9.19 -14.77
N ALA A 121 7.82 -8.91 -14.07
CA ALA A 121 8.07 -9.45 -12.73
C ALA A 121 6.98 -9.03 -11.72
N CYS A 122 6.57 -7.74 -11.71
CA CYS A 122 5.49 -7.28 -10.85
C CYS A 122 4.17 -8.00 -11.14
N MET A 123 3.83 -8.18 -12.43
CA MET A 123 2.63 -8.88 -12.85
C MET A 123 2.62 -10.34 -12.38
N LYS A 124 3.74 -11.05 -12.55
CA LYS A 124 3.90 -12.45 -12.11
C LYS A 124 3.76 -12.60 -10.60
N ILE A 125 4.31 -11.66 -9.81
CA ILE A 125 4.11 -11.69 -8.35
C ILE A 125 2.63 -11.55 -8.03
N TYR A 126 1.92 -10.59 -8.63
CA TYR A 126 0.48 -10.40 -8.41
C TYR A 126 -0.39 -11.58 -8.87
N ALA A 127 0.01 -12.26 -9.94
CA ALA A 127 -0.65 -13.48 -10.42
C ALA A 127 -0.43 -14.69 -9.49
N GLY A 128 0.54 -14.61 -8.58
CA GLY A 128 0.93 -15.75 -7.72
C GLY A 128 1.87 -16.73 -8.42
N ASP A 129 2.40 -16.39 -9.60
CA ASP A 129 3.32 -17.23 -10.37
C ASP A 129 4.72 -17.29 -9.74
N VAL A 130 5.01 -16.36 -8.84
CA VAL A 130 6.30 -16.23 -8.15
C VAL A 130 6.04 -15.91 -6.67
N ALA A 131 6.80 -16.57 -5.79
CA ALA A 131 6.79 -16.30 -4.35
C ALA A 131 7.09 -14.83 -4.05
#